data_AF-A0A4Q2Z9D5-F1
#
_entry.id   AF-A0A4Q2Z9D5-F1
#
_cell.length_a   1.000
_cell.length_b   1.000
_cell.length_c   1.000
_cell.angle_alpha   90.00
_cell.angle_beta   90.00
_cell.angle_gamma   90.00
#
_symmetry.space_group_name_H-M   'P 1'
#
loop_
_entity.id
_entity.type
_entity.pdbx_description
1 polymer ?
#
loop_
_entity_poly.entity_id
_entity_poly.type
_entity_poly.pdbx_seq_one_letter_code
_entity_poly.pdbx_strand_id
1 'polypeptide(L)'
;DVWVAGLKTSDTDYERLLLEVIGVYESHETVRPELLGRLLAAKDPRVRAYGTRVIGAWADRLPEPLALLRERIQDENPRVKLEAIVACSYVEKPETAEVTALGYEGTRDRFIDYALTQSLRASKPRWQTALAAGQLTFGGNAKLREQVTKLAGALPKPEHPGKAIYDALCLNCHQADGRGLPAFYPPLVASEWVSGEKDALVKMLIHGLAGPINVAGQEFGRQNPIPMPPSGLNNEQIAAVLTYIRSNFGHNATPVEAKEVEAIRAQYKERNTFWTAAELAER
;
A
#
# COMPACT_ATOMS: atom_id res chain seq x y z
N ASP A 1 31.91 -3.97 21.49
CA ASP A 1 32.98 -4.17 20.51
C ASP A 1 33.98 -3.03 20.67
N VAL A 2 35.27 -3.35 20.77
CA VAL A 2 36.36 -2.40 21.03
C VAL A 2 36.47 -1.35 19.91
N TRP A 3 36.25 -1.76 18.65
CA TRP A 3 36.35 -0.84 17.53
C TRP A 3 35.21 0.19 17.56
N VAL A 4 33.97 -0.27 17.82
CA VAL A 4 32.80 0.62 17.94
C VAL A 4 32.98 1.62 19.09
N ALA A 5 33.53 1.17 20.21
CA ALA A 5 33.82 2.03 21.36
C ALA A 5 34.88 3.11 21.04
N GLY A 6 35.77 2.85 20.09
CA GLY A 6 36.81 3.78 19.64
C GLY A 6 36.37 4.87 18.67
N LEU A 7 35.14 4.78 18.11
CA LEU A 7 34.62 5.77 17.16
C LEU A 7 34.43 7.14 17.84
N LYS A 8 35.06 8.19 17.30
CA LYS A 8 35.01 9.54 17.86
C LYS A 8 33.93 10.37 17.17
N THR A 9 33.13 11.09 17.95
CA THR A 9 32.09 11.99 17.43
C THR A 9 32.64 13.15 16.61
N SER A 10 33.94 13.43 16.70
CA SER A 10 34.66 14.42 15.89
C SER A 10 34.97 13.94 14.47
N ASP A 11 34.90 12.64 14.19
CA ASP A 11 35.27 12.10 12.89
C ASP A 11 34.21 12.46 11.84
N THR A 12 34.65 12.90 10.66
CA THR A 12 33.74 13.33 9.58
C THR A 12 32.82 12.20 9.10
N ASP A 13 33.27 10.96 9.21
CA ASP A 13 32.52 9.76 8.83
C ASP A 13 31.72 9.13 9.99
N TYR A 14 31.71 9.75 11.16
CA TYR A 14 31.17 9.15 12.38
C TYR A 14 29.76 8.56 12.20
N GLU A 15 28.80 9.37 11.75
CA GLU A 15 27.40 8.95 11.64
C GLU A 15 27.17 7.94 10.50
N ARG A 16 27.97 8.02 9.43
CA ARG A 16 28.00 7.01 8.35
C ARG A 16 28.46 5.66 8.89
N LEU A 17 29.55 5.63 9.66
CA LEU A 17 30.07 4.42 10.28
C LEU A 17 29.08 3.81 11.28
N LEU A 18 28.36 4.63 12.05
CA LEU A 18 27.29 4.13 12.93
C LEU A 18 26.21 3.37 12.13
N LEU A 19 25.80 3.90 10.98
CA LEU A 19 24.79 3.28 10.12
C LEU A 19 25.29 1.97 9.50
N GLU A 20 26.51 1.96 8.96
CA GLU A 20 27.11 0.73 8.39
C GLU A 20 27.19 -0.38 9.46
N VAL A 21 27.62 -0.04 10.67
CA VAL A 21 27.89 -1.02 11.72
C VAL A 21 26.61 -1.53 12.39
N ILE A 22 25.62 -0.66 12.64
CA ILE A 22 24.33 -1.15 13.13
C ILE A 22 23.69 -2.10 12.12
N GLY A 23 23.84 -1.84 10.81
CA GLY A 23 23.29 -2.69 9.76
C GLY A 23 23.93 -4.09 9.75
N VAL A 24 25.23 -4.18 10.03
CA VAL A 24 25.89 -5.48 10.26
C VAL A 24 25.28 -6.20 11.45
N TYR A 25 25.10 -5.53 12.59
CA TYR A 25 24.51 -6.16 13.76
C TYR A 25 23.03 -6.54 13.57
N GLU A 26 22.26 -5.72 12.85
CA GLU A 26 20.87 -5.99 12.49
C GLU A 26 20.77 -7.24 11.61
N SER A 27 21.58 -7.33 10.54
CA SER A 27 21.62 -8.51 9.65
C SER A 27 22.04 -9.81 10.36
N HIS A 28 22.77 -9.70 11.47
CA HIS A 28 23.17 -10.82 12.32
C HIS A 28 22.27 -10.99 13.56
N GLU A 29 21.11 -10.33 13.61
CA GLU A 29 20.14 -10.42 14.71
C GLU A 29 20.75 -10.20 16.10
N THR A 30 21.76 -9.33 16.16
CA THR A 30 22.61 -9.14 17.33
C THR A 30 22.34 -7.78 17.95
N VAL A 31 21.58 -7.76 19.04
CA VAL A 31 21.12 -6.51 19.67
C VAL A 31 22.28 -5.73 20.29
N ARG A 32 22.30 -4.41 20.03
CA ARG A 32 23.31 -3.46 20.53
C ARG A 32 22.64 -2.16 21.01
N PRO A 33 22.07 -2.12 22.23
CA PRO A 33 21.32 -0.96 22.72
C PRO A 33 22.15 0.33 22.78
N GLU A 34 23.40 0.24 23.26
CA GLU A 34 24.31 1.39 23.33
C GLU A 34 24.64 1.96 21.94
N LEU A 35 24.88 1.09 20.96
CA LEU A 35 25.12 1.53 19.58
C LEU A 35 23.87 2.18 18.99
N LEU A 36 22.71 1.54 19.17
CA LEU A 36 21.42 2.09 18.76
C LEU A 36 21.19 3.49 19.37
N GLY A 37 21.45 3.68 20.66
CA GLY A 37 21.36 4.98 21.33
C GLY A 37 22.18 6.08 20.64
N ARG A 38 23.37 5.74 20.15
CA ARG A 38 24.23 6.69 19.40
C ARG A 38 23.62 7.09 18.06
N LEU A 39 22.98 6.16 17.34
CA LEU A 39 22.26 6.49 16.10
C LEU A 39 21.04 7.36 16.37
N LEU A 40 20.31 7.06 17.44
CA LEU A 40 19.12 7.81 17.84
C LEU A 40 19.45 9.27 18.23
N ALA A 41 20.69 9.55 18.64
CA ALA A 41 21.20 10.89 18.94
C ALA A 41 21.92 11.59 17.76
N ALA A 42 21.98 10.97 16.58
CA ALA A 42 22.67 11.53 15.41
C ALA A 42 22.06 12.87 14.95
N LYS A 43 22.90 13.77 14.42
CA LYS A 43 22.45 15.04 13.82
C LYS A 43 21.77 14.79 12.49
N ASP A 44 22.29 13.88 11.68
CA ASP A 44 21.66 13.50 10.42
C ASP A 44 20.35 12.72 10.66
N PRO A 45 19.19 13.27 10.24
CA PRO A 45 17.90 12.61 10.43
C PRO A 45 17.82 11.26 9.69
N ARG A 46 18.63 11.02 8.66
CA ARG A 46 18.67 9.73 7.94
C ARG A 46 19.24 8.63 8.83
N VAL A 47 20.21 8.96 9.68
CA VAL A 47 20.82 8.02 10.64
C VAL A 47 19.88 7.77 11.81
N ARG A 48 19.23 8.83 12.34
CA ARG A 48 18.17 8.66 13.35
C ARG A 48 17.01 7.82 12.85
N ALA A 49 16.58 8.02 11.61
CA ALA A 49 15.52 7.26 10.96
C ALA A 49 15.88 5.77 10.86
N TYR A 50 17.11 5.45 10.43
CA TYR A 50 17.58 4.07 10.41
C TYR A 50 17.59 3.46 11.82
N GLY A 51 18.16 4.16 12.80
CA GLY A 51 18.14 3.70 14.20
C GLY A 51 16.71 3.46 14.70
N THR A 52 15.76 4.32 14.32
CA THR A 52 14.37 4.20 14.72
C THR A 52 13.71 2.94 14.16
N ARG A 53 14.01 2.58 12.91
CA ARG A 53 13.58 1.30 12.32
C ARG A 53 14.11 0.10 13.11
N VAL A 54 15.38 0.15 13.49
CA VAL A 54 16.04 -0.91 14.29
C VAL A 54 15.35 -1.11 15.64
N ILE A 55 14.75 -0.07 16.24
CA ILE A 55 13.93 -0.24 17.45
C ILE A 55 12.79 -1.23 17.21
N GLY A 56 12.10 -1.14 16.07
CA GLY A 56 11.03 -2.06 15.70
C GLY A 56 11.55 -3.48 15.44
N ALA A 57 12.65 -3.60 14.71
CA ALA A 57 13.27 -4.90 14.39
C ALA A 57 13.74 -5.67 15.64
N TRP A 58 14.21 -4.94 16.66
CA TRP A 58 14.69 -5.52 17.93
C TRP A 58 13.69 -5.34 19.08
N ALA A 59 12.43 -5.01 18.81
CA ALA A 59 11.46 -4.64 19.84
C ALA A 59 11.24 -5.75 20.90
N ASP A 60 11.37 -7.01 20.50
CA ASP A 60 11.25 -8.18 21.36
C ASP A 60 12.41 -8.33 22.36
N ARG A 61 13.59 -7.78 22.03
CA ARG A 61 14.84 -7.94 22.77
C ARG A 61 15.38 -6.64 23.36
N LEU A 62 14.80 -5.48 23.01
CA LEU A 62 15.18 -4.19 23.56
C LEU A 62 14.46 -3.91 24.89
N PRO A 63 15.14 -3.24 25.84
CA PRO A 63 14.46 -2.68 26.99
C PRO A 63 13.57 -1.51 26.52
N GLU A 64 12.30 -1.55 26.93
CA GLU A 64 11.33 -0.45 26.76
C GLU A 64 11.26 0.17 25.35
N PRO A 65 11.06 -0.62 24.27
CA PRO A 65 11.07 -0.12 22.89
C PRO A 65 10.02 0.98 22.64
N LEU A 66 8.88 0.93 23.33
CA LEU A 66 7.84 1.96 23.25
C LEU A 66 8.26 3.31 23.84
N ALA A 67 9.17 3.34 24.82
CA ALA A 67 9.70 4.58 25.35
C ALA A 67 10.58 5.27 24.30
N LEU A 68 11.47 4.50 23.66
CA LEU A 68 12.30 4.99 22.55
C LEU A 68 11.44 5.48 21.37
N LEU A 69 10.42 4.71 20.97
CA LEU A 69 9.54 5.09 19.87
C LEU A 69 8.69 6.32 20.17
N ARG A 70 8.26 6.51 21.42
CA ARG A 70 7.53 7.71 21.86
C ARG A 70 8.37 8.97 21.67
N GLU A 71 9.68 8.91 21.90
CA GLU A 71 10.60 10.01 21.64
C GLU A 71 10.77 10.26 20.13
N ARG A 72 10.86 9.19 19.32
CA ARG A 72 11.10 9.29 17.88
C ARG A 72 9.88 9.71 17.06
N ILE A 73 8.66 9.37 17.47
CA ILE A 73 7.44 9.87 16.82
C ILE A 73 7.33 11.40 16.92
N GLN A 74 7.95 12.01 17.93
CA GLN A 74 7.94 13.46 18.14
C GLN A 74 9.12 14.18 17.47
N ASP A 75 9.96 13.47 16.70
CA ASP A 75 11.08 14.07 15.98
C ASP A 75 10.61 15.13 14.98
N GLU A 76 11.36 16.23 14.89
CA GLU A 76 11.07 17.34 13.97
C GLU A 76 11.15 16.90 12.50
N ASN A 77 11.97 15.88 12.20
CA ASN A 77 12.11 15.38 10.84
C ASN A 77 11.00 14.37 10.50
N PRO A 78 10.20 14.60 9.44
CA PRO A 78 9.08 13.74 9.09
C PRO A 78 9.50 12.30 8.74
N ARG A 79 10.74 12.08 8.28
CA ARG A 79 11.24 10.73 8.01
C ARG A 79 11.42 9.92 9.29
N VAL A 80 11.94 10.52 10.35
CA VAL A 80 12.14 9.84 11.64
C VAL A 80 10.77 9.51 12.26
N LYS A 81 9.84 10.48 12.23
CA LYS A 81 8.44 10.27 12.64
C LYS A 81 7.79 9.11 11.89
N LEU A 82 7.93 9.06 10.56
CA LEU A 82 7.40 7.99 9.73
C LEU A 82 7.96 6.62 10.13
N GLU A 83 9.29 6.50 10.29
CA GLU A 83 9.92 5.25 10.72
C GLU A 83 9.44 4.83 12.11
N ALA A 84 9.23 5.77 13.04
CA ALA A 84 8.74 5.45 14.37
C ALA A 84 7.30 4.91 14.35
N ILE A 85 6.43 5.50 13.52
CA ILE A 85 5.06 5.03 13.29
C ILE A 85 5.06 3.60 12.72
N VAL A 86 5.94 3.31 11.75
CA VAL A 86 6.06 1.97 11.18
C VAL A 86 6.62 0.99 12.21
N ALA A 87 7.68 1.37 12.94
CA ALA A 87 8.33 0.54 13.96
C ALA A 87 7.38 0.16 15.11
N CYS A 88 6.44 1.03 15.51
CA CYS A 88 5.39 0.68 16.46
C CYS A 88 4.58 -0.57 16.03
N SER A 89 4.36 -0.79 14.74
CA SER A 89 3.61 -1.96 14.26
C SER A 89 4.32 -3.30 14.51
N TYR A 90 5.61 -3.28 14.87
CA TYR A 90 6.39 -4.48 15.22
C TYR A 90 6.39 -4.77 16.73
N VAL A 91 5.93 -3.84 17.57
CA VAL A 91 5.91 -4.04 19.03
C VAL A 91 4.69 -4.84 19.46
N GLU A 92 4.92 -5.94 20.17
CA GLU A 92 3.89 -6.89 20.60
C GLU A 92 3.19 -6.50 21.91
N LYS A 93 2.75 -5.24 22.01
CA LYS A 93 2.11 -4.69 23.20
C LYS A 93 0.89 -3.84 22.84
N PRO A 94 -0.21 -3.89 23.62
CA PRO A 94 -1.41 -3.08 23.34
C PRO A 94 -1.13 -1.57 23.35
N GLU A 95 -0.20 -1.11 24.19
CA GLU A 95 0.21 0.30 24.32
C GLU A 95 0.86 0.85 23.05
N THR A 96 1.21 -0.02 22.08
CA THR A 96 1.68 0.44 20.76
C THR A 96 0.68 1.36 20.06
N ALA A 97 -0.63 1.16 20.29
CA ALA A 97 -1.66 2.03 19.73
C ALA A 97 -1.59 3.46 20.29
N GLU A 98 -1.26 3.61 21.57
CA GLU A 98 -1.11 4.93 22.19
C GLU A 98 0.11 5.66 21.63
N VAL A 99 1.24 4.96 21.51
CA VAL A 99 2.47 5.54 20.96
C VAL A 99 2.27 5.90 19.49
N THR A 100 1.71 4.99 18.68
CA THR A 100 1.42 5.25 17.27
C THR A 100 0.50 6.46 17.10
N ALA A 101 -0.51 6.62 17.96
CA ALA A 101 -1.46 7.73 17.87
C ALA A 101 -0.82 9.11 18.10
N LEU A 102 0.30 9.22 18.81
CA LEU A 102 1.03 10.48 18.93
C LEU A 102 1.45 11.05 17.56
N GLY A 103 1.59 10.20 16.54
CA GLY A 103 1.91 10.66 15.19
C GLY A 103 0.78 11.49 14.54
N TYR A 104 -0.44 11.49 15.08
CA TYR A 104 -1.52 12.40 14.66
C TYR A 104 -1.26 13.87 15.04
N GLU A 105 -0.31 14.12 15.95
CA GLU A 105 0.07 15.45 16.42
C GLU A 105 1.18 16.08 15.55
N GLY A 106 1.18 17.41 15.49
CA GLY A 106 2.12 18.20 14.69
C GLY A 106 1.91 18.05 13.18
N THR A 107 2.97 18.40 12.42
CA THR A 107 2.94 18.35 10.95
C THR A 107 2.84 16.93 10.43
N ARG A 108 1.95 16.72 9.46
CA ARG A 108 1.72 15.45 8.77
C ARG A 108 1.64 15.68 7.26
N ASP A 109 2.12 14.70 6.51
CA ASP A 109 1.91 14.58 5.08
C ASP A 109 1.11 13.30 4.76
N ARG A 110 0.79 13.10 3.48
CA ARG A 110 0.04 11.93 3.02
C ARG A 110 0.71 10.60 3.37
N PHE A 111 2.04 10.55 3.48
CA PHE A 111 2.77 9.33 3.78
C PHE A 111 2.68 8.99 5.28
N ILE A 112 2.78 9.99 6.15
CA ILE A 112 2.54 9.86 7.59
C ILE A 112 1.10 9.41 7.85
N ASP A 113 0.10 10.03 7.20
CA ASP A 113 -1.31 9.64 7.35
C ASP A 113 -1.58 8.20 6.90
N TYR A 114 -0.95 7.80 5.80
CA TYR A 114 -1.01 6.43 5.32
C TYR A 114 -0.36 5.47 6.31
N ALA A 115 0.85 5.75 6.78
CA ALA A 115 1.58 4.92 7.73
C ALA A 115 0.82 4.78 9.06
N LEU A 116 0.24 5.84 9.61
CA LEU A 116 -0.60 5.79 10.81
C LEU A 116 -1.75 4.80 10.65
N THR A 117 -2.46 4.94 9.53
CA THR A 117 -3.60 4.08 9.19
C THR A 117 -3.17 2.62 9.08
N GLN A 118 -2.10 2.33 8.34
CA GLN A 118 -1.63 0.96 8.15
C GLN A 118 -1.04 0.36 9.42
N SER A 119 -0.20 1.08 10.16
CA SER A 119 0.43 0.60 11.40
C SER A 119 -0.60 0.27 12.47
N LEU A 120 -1.61 1.13 12.67
CA LEU A 120 -2.68 0.86 13.63
C LEU A 120 -3.55 -0.33 13.17
N ARG A 121 -3.84 -0.45 11.88
CA ARG A 121 -4.58 -1.61 11.34
C ARG A 121 -3.81 -2.91 11.49
N ALA A 122 -2.53 -2.93 11.12
CA ALA A 122 -1.67 -4.10 11.21
C ALA A 122 -1.53 -4.59 12.66
N SER A 123 -1.42 -3.65 13.60
CA SER A 123 -1.32 -3.96 15.03
C SER A 123 -2.68 -4.16 15.72
N LYS A 124 -3.82 -4.02 15.02
CA LYS A 124 -5.17 -4.09 15.60
C LYS A 124 -5.43 -5.29 16.51
N PRO A 125 -5.04 -6.53 16.14
CA PRO A 125 -5.24 -7.68 17.01
C PRO A 125 -4.60 -7.53 18.41
N ARG A 126 -3.54 -6.73 18.53
CA ARG A 126 -2.78 -6.53 19.78
C ARG A 126 -3.44 -5.52 20.72
N TRP A 127 -4.14 -4.52 20.20
CA TRP A 127 -4.63 -3.39 21.02
C TRP A 127 -6.16 -3.29 21.12
N GLN A 128 -6.93 -3.90 20.22
CA GLN A 128 -8.38 -3.71 20.17
C GLN A 128 -9.09 -4.13 21.46
N THR A 129 -8.66 -5.24 22.07
CA THR A 129 -9.25 -5.76 23.31
C THR A 129 -8.95 -4.84 24.48
N ALA A 130 -7.70 -4.36 24.58
CA ALA A 130 -7.28 -3.42 25.62
C ALA A 130 -7.99 -2.07 25.48
N LEU A 131 -8.20 -1.59 24.24
CA LEU A 131 -8.97 -0.39 23.96
C LEU A 131 -10.42 -0.53 24.43
N ALA A 132 -11.07 -1.65 24.09
CA ALA A 132 -12.45 -1.93 24.48
C ALA A 132 -12.61 -2.09 26.00
N ALA A 133 -11.61 -2.67 26.67
CA ALA A 133 -11.54 -2.79 28.13
C ALA A 133 -11.19 -1.47 28.85
N GLY A 134 -10.92 -0.38 28.12
CA GLY A 134 -10.56 0.90 28.70
C GLY A 134 -9.16 0.96 29.32
N GLN A 135 -8.29 0.02 28.98
CA GLN A 135 -6.91 -0.09 29.52
C GLN A 135 -5.93 0.89 28.85
N LEU A 136 -6.30 1.44 27.69
CA LEU A 136 -5.52 2.47 26.99
C LEU A 136 -5.99 3.88 27.38
N THR A 137 -5.06 4.67 27.89
CA THR A 137 -5.26 6.01 28.45
C THR A 137 -5.05 7.13 27.44
N PHE A 138 -4.19 6.91 26.43
CA PHE A 138 -3.73 7.91 25.47
C PHE A 138 -3.17 9.18 26.13
N GLY A 139 -2.58 9.05 27.33
CA GLY A 139 -2.12 10.21 28.12
C GLY A 139 -3.25 11.19 28.49
N GLY A 140 -4.51 10.73 28.50
CA GLY A 140 -5.68 11.58 28.71
C GLY A 140 -6.17 12.32 27.45
N ASN A 141 -5.52 12.15 26.29
CA ASN A 141 -5.92 12.82 25.05
C ASN A 141 -7.13 12.13 24.41
N ALA A 142 -8.32 12.68 24.65
CA ALA A 142 -9.59 12.17 24.11
C ALA A 142 -9.62 12.13 22.57
N LYS A 143 -8.95 13.05 21.87
CA LYS A 143 -8.92 13.10 20.40
C LYS A 143 -8.16 11.92 19.80
N LEU A 144 -7.01 11.57 20.39
CA LEU A 144 -6.24 10.41 19.96
C LEU A 144 -7.01 9.11 20.17
N ARG A 145 -7.66 8.98 21.34
CA ARG A 145 -8.54 7.85 21.64
C ARG A 145 -9.67 7.73 20.61
N GLU A 146 -10.32 8.84 20.27
CA GLU A 146 -11.38 8.88 19.26
C GLU A 146 -10.88 8.42 17.88
N GLN A 147 -9.72 8.90 17.45
CA GLN A 147 -9.12 8.51 16.16
C GLN A 147 -8.86 7.00 16.07
N VAL A 148 -8.26 6.41 17.10
CA VAL A 148 -8.00 4.96 17.14
C VAL A 148 -9.30 4.17 17.23
N THR A 149 -10.28 4.63 18.01
CA THR A 149 -11.61 4.00 18.12
C THR A 149 -12.34 4.01 16.77
N LYS A 150 -12.34 5.14 16.07
CA LYS A 150 -12.93 5.27 14.73
C LYS A 150 -12.29 4.31 13.74
N LEU A 151 -10.96 4.18 13.77
CA LEU A 151 -10.24 3.23 12.93
C LEU A 151 -10.56 1.78 13.29
N ALA A 152 -10.70 1.45 14.58
CA ALA A 152 -11.05 0.11 15.05
C ALA A 152 -12.40 -0.36 14.48
N GLY A 153 -13.40 0.54 14.45
CA GLY A 153 -14.73 0.27 13.90
C GLY A 153 -14.83 0.40 12.38
N ALA A 154 -13.86 1.03 11.71
CA ALA A 154 -13.88 1.22 10.26
C ALA A 154 -13.24 0.03 9.53
N LEU A 155 -14.05 -0.66 8.71
CA LEU A 155 -13.51 -1.50 7.65
C LEU A 155 -12.72 -0.63 6.65
N PRO A 156 -11.70 -1.17 5.97
CA PRO A 156 -11.09 -0.48 4.84
C PRO A 156 -12.18 -0.13 3.84
N LYS A 157 -12.47 1.16 3.65
CA LYS A 157 -13.28 1.59 2.50
C LYS A 157 -12.42 1.35 1.27
N PRO A 158 -12.85 0.54 0.29
CA PRO A 158 -12.23 0.56 -1.03
C PRO A 158 -12.26 2.01 -1.53
N GLU A 159 -11.12 2.55 -1.99
CA GLU A 159 -11.06 3.92 -2.55
C GLU A 159 -12.08 4.12 -3.69
N HIS A 160 -12.42 3.03 -4.38
CA HIS A 160 -13.52 2.92 -5.32
C HIS A 160 -14.11 1.49 -5.23
N PRO A 161 -15.44 1.26 -5.34
CA PRO A 161 -15.99 -0.10 -5.33
C PRO A 161 -15.36 -1.00 -6.40
N GLY A 162 -14.99 -0.42 -7.54
CA GLY A 162 -14.24 -1.10 -8.61
C GLY A 162 -12.79 -1.46 -8.27
N LYS A 163 -12.14 -0.76 -7.33
CA LYS A 163 -10.74 -1.03 -6.96
C LYS A 163 -10.60 -2.40 -6.30
N ALA A 164 -11.52 -2.74 -5.38
CA ALA A 164 -11.50 -4.04 -4.73
C ALA A 164 -11.66 -5.19 -5.74
N ILE A 165 -12.49 -4.98 -6.78
CA ILE A 165 -12.68 -5.94 -7.87
C ILE A 165 -11.41 -6.03 -8.72
N TYR A 166 -10.80 -4.88 -9.05
CA TYR A 166 -9.54 -4.83 -9.77
C TYR A 166 -8.43 -5.58 -9.03
N ASP A 167 -8.24 -5.29 -7.75
CA ASP A 167 -7.23 -5.92 -6.90
C ASP A 167 -7.45 -7.45 -6.81
N ALA A 168 -8.71 -7.91 -6.79
CA ALA A 168 -9.04 -9.32 -6.66
C ALA A 168 -8.92 -10.11 -7.98
N LEU A 169 -9.29 -9.53 -9.12
CA LEU A 169 -9.47 -10.26 -10.37
C LEU A 169 -8.55 -9.79 -11.52
N CYS A 170 -8.25 -8.50 -11.59
CA CYS A 170 -7.54 -7.90 -12.72
C CYS A 170 -6.04 -7.74 -12.45
N LEU A 171 -5.67 -7.48 -11.20
CA LEU A 171 -4.31 -7.16 -10.76
C LEU A 171 -3.31 -8.25 -11.11
N ASN A 172 -3.70 -9.52 -11.04
CA ASN A 172 -2.79 -10.65 -11.32
C ASN A 172 -2.21 -10.63 -12.74
N CYS A 173 -2.94 -10.06 -13.71
CA CYS A 173 -2.49 -9.93 -15.10
C CYS A 173 -2.08 -8.50 -15.43
N HIS A 174 -2.90 -7.50 -15.08
CA HIS A 174 -2.67 -6.10 -15.44
C HIS A 174 -1.78 -5.33 -14.46
N GLN A 175 -1.37 -5.95 -13.36
CA GLN A 175 -0.49 -5.41 -12.32
C GLN A 175 -1.10 -4.25 -11.52
N ALA A 176 -0.49 -3.94 -10.36
CA ALA A 176 -0.98 -2.89 -9.47
C ALA A 176 -0.92 -1.49 -10.10
N ASP A 177 0.02 -1.26 -11.01
CA ASP A 177 0.21 0.01 -11.72
C ASP A 177 -0.47 0.04 -13.10
N GLY A 178 -1.20 -1.02 -13.47
CA GLY A 178 -1.90 -1.11 -14.74
C GLY A 178 -0.99 -1.29 -15.96
N ARG A 179 0.31 -1.56 -15.79
CA ARG A 179 1.24 -1.72 -16.93
C ARG A 179 1.24 -3.11 -17.55
N GLY A 180 0.56 -4.08 -16.92
CA GLY A 180 0.57 -5.46 -17.37
C GLY A 180 1.98 -6.05 -17.35
N LEU A 181 2.19 -7.06 -18.21
CA LEU A 181 3.47 -7.73 -18.38
C LEU A 181 3.81 -7.72 -19.87
N PRO A 182 4.91 -7.08 -20.29
CA PRO A 182 5.29 -7.00 -21.70
C PRO A 182 5.25 -8.37 -22.39
N ALA A 183 4.75 -8.40 -23.64
CA ALA A 183 4.52 -9.60 -24.46
C ALA A 183 3.47 -10.62 -23.97
N PHE A 184 2.93 -10.49 -22.75
CA PHE A 184 1.95 -11.44 -22.20
C PHE A 184 0.60 -10.78 -21.88
N TYR A 185 0.61 -9.70 -21.10
CA TYR A 185 -0.60 -9.02 -20.63
C TYR A 185 -0.57 -7.55 -21.04
N PRO A 186 -1.54 -7.07 -21.84
CA PRO A 186 -1.57 -5.69 -22.29
C PRO A 186 -1.64 -4.68 -21.13
N PRO A 187 -1.01 -3.49 -21.29
CA PRO A 187 -1.17 -2.41 -20.34
C PRO A 187 -2.58 -1.82 -20.41
N LEU A 188 -3.10 -1.42 -19.26
CA LEU A 188 -4.27 -0.54 -19.15
C LEU A 188 -3.86 0.93 -19.19
N VAL A 189 -2.64 1.25 -18.78
CA VAL A 189 -2.06 2.61 -18.89
C VAL A 189 -1.98 3.04 -20.36
N ALA A 190 -2.45 4.26 -20.66
CA ALA A 190 -2.43 4.84 -22.01
C ALA A 190 -3.11 3.98 -23.10
N SER A 191 -3.98 3.05 -22.69
CA SER A 191 -4.74 2.20 -23.61
C SER A 191 -5.83 2.99 -24.32
N GLU A 192 -5.80 2.94 -25.65
CA GLU A 192 -6.84 3.48 -26.53
C GLU A 192 -8.19 2.76 -26.33
N TRP A 193 -8.16 1.48 -25.93
CA TRP A 193 -9.36 0.71 -25.61
C TRP A 193 -10.00 1.18 -24.29
N VAL A 194 -9.18 1.54 -23.29
CA VAL A 194 -9.68 2.06 -22.02
C VAL A 194 -10.33 3.42 -22.20
N SER A 195 -9.72 4.30 -22.99
CA SER A 195 -10.20 5.68 -23.20
C SER A 195 -11.28 5.81 -24.29
N GLY A 196 -11.39 4.83 -25.18
CA GLY A 196 -12.37 4.79 -26.26
C GLY A 196 -13.80 4.43 -25.83
N GLU A 197 -14.54 3.83 -26.75
CA GLU A 197 -15.95 3.45 -26.57
C GLU A 197 -16.14 2.42 -25.45
N LYS A 198 -17.12 2.68 -24.58
CA LYS A 198 -17.38 1.85 -23.40
C LYS A 198 -17.77 0.42 -23.79
N ASP A 199 -18.49 0.27 -24.89
CA ASP A 199 -19.04 -1.01 -25.36
C ASP A 199 -17.97 -2.07 -25.56
N ALA A 200 -16.80 -1.70 -26.08
CA ALA A 200 -15.71 -2.64 -26.32
C ALA A 200 -15.23 -3.26 -25.01
N LEU A 201 -14.99 -2.44 -23.97
CA LEU A 201 -14.55 -2.92 -22.66
C LEU A 201 -15.63 -3.78 -21.99
N VAL A 202 -16.90 -3.39 -22.09
CA VAL A 202 -18.00 -4.17 -21.54
C VAL A 202 -18.10 -5.52 -22.22
N LYS A 203 -18.03 -5.56 -23.56
CA LYS A 203 -18.03 -6.81 -24.35
C LYS A 203 -16.87 -7.72 -23.94
N MET A 204 -15.66 -7.17 -23.82
CA MET A 204 -14.46 -7.88 -23.37
C MET A 204 -14.66 -8.47 -21.96
N LEU A 205 -15.22 -7.73 -20.99
CA LEU A 205 -15.41 -8.26 -19.63
C LEU A 205 -16.50 -9.32 -19.52
N ILE A 206 -17.55 -9.25 -20.35
CA ILE A 206 -18.66 -10.21 -20.32
C ILE A 206 -18.27 -11.53 -20.99
N HIS A 207 -17.57 -11.49 -22.13
CA HIS A 207 -17.30 -12.69 -22.95
C HIS A 207 -15.82 -13.02 -23.13
N GLY A 208 -14.93 -12.22 -22.56
CA GLY A 208 -13.49 -12.34 -22.75
C GLY A 208 -12.99 -11.79 -24.09
N LEU A 209 -11.68 -11.84 -24.27
CA LEU A 209 -10.96 -11.39 -25.47
C LEU A 209 -9.91 -12.44 -25.86
N ALA A 210 -9.82 -12.78 -27.14
CA ALA A 210 -8.80 -13.68 -27.67
C ALA A 210 -8.27 -13.19 -29.02
N GLY A 211 -7.08 -13.67 -29.37
CA GLY A 211 -6.40 -13.29 -30.61
C GLY A 211 -5.60 -12.00 -30.51
N PRO A 212 -5.06 -11.53 -31.64
CA PRO A 212 -4.16 -10.39 -31.65
C PRO A 212 -4.89 -9.08 -31.31
N ILE A 213 -4.25 -8.23 -30.51
CA ILE A 213 -4.71 -6.88 -30.17
C ILE A 213 -3.52 -5.92 -30.09
N ASN A 214 -3.70 -4.70 -30.57
CA ASN A 214 -2.75 -3.61 -30.38
C ASN A 214 -3.20 -2.75 -29.20
N VAL A 215 -2.29 -2.46 -28.27
CA VAL A 215 -2.53 -1.58 -27.14
C VAL A 215 -1.29 -0.71 -26.91
N ALA A 216 -1.47 0.62 -26.86
CA ALA A 216 -0.38 1.59 -26.70
C ALA A 216 0.79 1.37 -27.69
N GLY A 217 0.45 1.02 -28.94
CA GLY A 217 1.43 0.79 -30.01
C GLY A 217 2.18 -0.55 -29.95
N GLN A 218 1.78 -1.48 -29.07
CA GLN A 218 2.37 -2.81 -28.94
C GLN A 218 1.35 -3.91 -29.29
N GLU A 219 1.79 -4.94 -30.03
CA GLU A 219 0.96 -6.10 -30.39
C GLU A 219 1.02 -7.18 -29.29
N PHE A 220 -0.13 -7.70 -28.89
CA PHE A 220 -0.30 -8.80 -27.93
C PHE A 220 -1.15 -9.92 -28.54
N GLY A 221 -1.08 -11.13 -27.98
CA GLY A 221 -1.97 -12.24 -28.37
C GLY A 221 -1.61 -12.99 -29.66
N ARG A 222 -0.60 -12.53 -30.41
CA ARG A 222 -0.11 -13.22 -31.63
C ARG A 222 0.95 -14.28 -31.35
N GLN A 223 2.04 -13.90 -30.68
CA GLN A 223 3.13 -14.81 -30.32
C GLN A 223 2.78 -15.63 -29.07
N ASN A 224 2.19 -14.97 -28.07
CA ASN A 224 1.71 -15.58 -26.83
C ASN A 224 0.18 -15.44 -26.78
N PRO A 225 -0.59 -16.41 -27.30
CA PRO A 225 -2.04 -16.32 -27.37
C PRO A 225 -2.68 -16.65 -26.02
N ILE A 226 -2.57 -15.73 -25.05
CA ILE A 226 -3.25 -15.85 -23.76
C ILE A 226 -4.59 -15.09 -23.86
N PRO A 227 -5.73 -15.80 -23.82
CA PRO A 227 -7.02 -15.13 -23.83
C PRO A 227 -7.27 -14.45 -22.48
N MET A 228 -7.98 -13.32 -22.52
CA MET A 228 -8.59 -12.73 -21.34
C MET A 228 -9.91 -13.47 -21.06
N PRO A 229 -10.06 -14.17 -19.93
CA PRO A 229 -11.27 -14.92 -19.62
C PRO A 229 -12.47 -13.98 -19.36
N PRO A 230 -13.72 -14.45 -19.56
CA PRO A 230 -14.91 -13.77 -19.05
C PRO A 230 -14.81 -13.54 -17.53
N SER A 231 -15.23 -12.37 -17.06
CA SER A 231 -15.08 -12.00 -15.65
C SER A 231 -16.04 -12.72 -14.69
N GLY A 232 -17.20 -13.19 -15.19
CA GLY A 232 -18.27 -13.77 -14.36
C GLY A 232 -18.97 -12.76 -13.44
N LEU A 233 -18.65 -11.47 -13.55
CA LEU A 233 -19.19 -10.39 -12.73
C LEU A 233 -20.62 -10.02 -13.14
N ASN A 234 -21.40 -9.49 -12.19
CA ASN A 234 -22.72 -8.89 -12.46
C ASN A 234 -22.60 -7.47 -13.07
N ASN A 235 -23.73 -6.86 -13.41
CA ASN A 235 -23.76 -5.57 -14.12
C ASN A 235 -23.14 -4.44 -13.30
N GLU A 236 -23.45 -4.37 -12.01
CA GLU A 236 -22.94 -3.35 -11.08
C GLU A 236 -21.43 -3.51 -10.87
N GLN A 237 -20.94 -4.74 -10.76
CA GLN A 237 -19.53 -5.04 -10.59
C GLN A 237 -18.71 -4.69 -11.84
N ILE A 238 -19.21 -5.03 -13.04
CA ILE A 238 -18.58 -4.63 -14.31
C ILE A 238 -18.54 -3.11 -14.44
N ALA A 239 -19.66 -2.43 -14.19
CA ALA A 239 -19.74 -0.97 -14.22
C ALA A 239 -18.73 -0.33 -13.25
N ALA A 240 -18.64 -0.85 -12.02
CA ALA A 240 -17.73 -0.34 -11.00
C ALA A 240 -16.25 -0.53 -11.40
N VAL A 241 -15.84 -1.72 -11.85
CA VAL A 241 -14.43 -1.99 -12.21
C VAL A 241 -14.01 -1.24 -13.48
N LEU A 242 -14.89 -1.14 -14.48
CA LEU A 242 -14.59 -0.37 -15.68
C LEU A 242 -14.50 1.13 -15.39
N THR A 243 -15.38 1.66 -14.54
CA THR A 243 -15.30 3.05 -14.08
C THR A 243 -14.00 3.32 -13.33
N TYR A 244 -13.55 2.39 -12.48
CA TYR A 244 -12.25 2.48 -11.82
C TYR A 244 -11.11 2.53 -12.85
N ILE A 245 -11.05 1.59 -13.80
CA ILE A 245 -10.00 1.51 -14.82
C ILE A 245 -9.98 2.79 -15.68
N ARG A 246 -11.15 3.32 -16.05
CA ARG A 246 -11.32 4.52 -16.89
C ARG A 246 -10.99 5.85 -16.19
N SER A 247 -10.91 5.86 -14.86
CA SER A 247 -10.55 7.03 -14.05
C SER A 247 -9.17 6.91 -13.38
N ASN A 248 -8.50 5.78 -13.55
CA ASN A 248 -7.18 5.51 -12.98
C ASN A 248 -6.14 5.29 -14.10
N PHE A 249 -4.89 5.00 -13.72
CA PHE A 249 -3.81 4.72 -14.65
C PHE A 249 -3.52 5.86 -15.66
N GLY A 250 -3.86 7.10 -15.28
CA GLY A 250 -3.69 8.30 -16.10
C GLY A 250 -4.88 8.64 -17.00
N HIS A 251 -5.99 7.89 -16.91
CA HIS A 251 -7.20 8.18 -17.67
C HIS A 251 -8.14 9.15 -16.95
N ASN A 252 -8.92 9.89 -17.73
CA ASN A 252 -10.04 10.72 -17.26
C ASN A 252 -11.24 10.52 -18.18
N ALA A 253 -11.60 9.25 -18.42
CA ALA A 253 -12.68 8.87 -19.32
C ALA A 253 -14.02 8.75 -18.58
N THR A 254 -15.12 8.86 -19.33
CA THR A 254 -16.48 8.82 -18.76
C THR A 254 -16.78 7.50 -18.04
N PRO A 255 -17.52 7.49 -16.93
CA PRO A 255 -17.85 6.28 -16.18
C PRO A 255 -18.70 5.32 -17.01
N VAL A 256 -18.68 4.03 -16.66
CA VAL A 256 -19.59 3.01 -17.21
C VAL A 256 -20.73 2.79 -16.23
N GLU A 257 -21.96 2.89 -16.71
CA GLU A 257 -23.17 2.70 -15.94
C GLU A 257 -23.67 1.25 -16.02
N ALA A 258 -24.28 0.75 -14.94
CA ALA A 258 -24.80 -0.62 -14.90
C ALA A 258 -25.84 -0.89 -16.00
N LYS A 259 -26.61 0.13 -16.41
CA LYS A 259 -27.58 0.03 -17.51
C LYS A 259 -26.93 -0.17 -18.89
N GLU A 260 -25.75 0.42 -19.11
CA GLU A 260 -24.97 0.20 -20.35
C GLU A 260 -24.51 -1.26 -20.40
N VAL A 261 -24.06 -1.80 -19.26
CA VAL A 261 -23.67 -3.21 -19.13
C VAL A 261 -24.86 -4.16 -19.37
N GLU A 262 -26.01 -3.85 -18.78
CA GLU A 262 -27.22 -4.63 -18.93
C GLU A 262 -27.68 -4.71 -20.40
N ALA A 263 -27.67 -3.57 -21.11
CA ALA A 263 -28.06 -3.51 -22.52
C ALA A 263 -27.16 -4.40 -23.40
N ILE A 264 -25.83 -4.34 -23.20
CA ILE A 264 -24.88 -5.17 -23.96
C ILE A 264 -25.05 -6.65 -23.61
N ARG A 265 -25.23 -6.98 -22.32
CA ARG A 265 -25.45 -8.36 -21.89
C ARG A 265 -26.73 -8.94 -22.51
N ALA A 266 -27.79 -8.13 -22.63
CA ALA A 266 -29.03 -8.54 -23.28
C ALA A 266 -28.84 -8.73 -24.80
N GLN A 267 -28.14 -7.80 -25.47
CA GLN A 267 -27.90 -7.85 -26.91
C GLN A 267 -27.08 -9.09 -27.33
N TYR A 268 -26.09 -9.49 -26.52
CA TYR A 268 -25.18 -10.60 -26.84
C TYR A 268 -25.38 -11.82 -25.93
N LYS A 269 -26.58 -12.00 -25.36
CA LYS A 269 -26.89 -13.06 -24.38
C LYS A 269 -26.51 -14.47 -24.86
N GLU A 270 -26.68 -14.75 -26.14
CA GLU A 270 -26.43 -16.08 -26.74
C GLU A 270 -24.96 -16.28 -27.14
N ARG A 271 -24.11 -15.25 -27.03
CA ARG A 271 -22.68 -15.37 -27.36
C ARG A 271 -21.97 -16.13 -26.25
N ASN A 272 -21.21 -17.16 -26.64
CA ASN A 272 -20.37 -17.95 -25.74
C ASN A 272 -18.90 -18.05 -26.20
N THR A 273 -18.51 -17.23 -27.17
CA THR A 273 -17.15 -17.16 -27.72
C THR A 273 -16.46 -15.86 -27.33
N PHE A 274 -15.13 -15.91 -27.23
CA PHE A 274 -14.29 -14.73 -27.03
C PHE A 274 -14.49 -13.70 -28.15
N TRP A 275 -14.42 -12.42 -27.81
CA TRP A 275 -14.29 -11.36 -28.82
C TRP A 275 -12.89 -11.36 -29.42
N THR A 276 -12.76 -10.90 -30.65
CA THR A 276 -11.49 -10.49 -31.28
C THR A 276 -11.43 -8.98 -31.41
N ALA A 277 -10.22 -8.42 -31.49
CA ALA A 277 -10.06 -6.97 -31.69
C ALA A 277 -10.72 -6.48 -33.00
N ALA A 278 -10.77 -7.33 -34.04
CA ALA A 278 -11.43 -7.03 -35.30
C ALA A 278 -12.95 -6.91 -35.13
N GLU A 279 -13.60 -7.89 -34.48
CA GLU A 279 -15.05 -7.82 -34.20
C GLU A 279 -15.44 -6.63 -33.33
N LEU A 280 -14.55 -6.16 -32.46
CA LEU A 280 -14.80 -5.00 -31.61
C LEU A 280 -14.57 -3.67 -32.35
N ALA A 281 -13.81 -3.69 -33.45
CA ALA A 281 -13.57 -2.53 -34.32
C ALA A 281 -14.64 -2.38 -35.40
N GLU A 282 -15.25 -3.48 -35.84
CA GLU A 282 -16.39 -3.53 -36.75
C GLU A 282 -17.66 -3.16 -35.97
N ARG A 283 -18.31 -2.05 -36.37
CA ARG A 283 -19.44 -1.45 -35.66
C ARG A 283 -20.76 -2.13 -36.00
#